data_AF-F0SQV0-F1
#
_entry.id   AF-F0SQV0-F1
#
_cell.length_a   1.000
_cell.length_b   1.000
_cell.length_c   1.000
_cell.angle_alpha   90.00
_cell.angle_beta   90.00
_cell.angle_gamma   90.00
#
_symmetry.space_group_name_H-M   'P 1'
#
loop_
_entity.id
_entity.type
_entity.pdbx_description
1 polymer ?
#
loop_
_entity_poly.entity_id
_entity_poly.type
_entity_poly.pdbx_seq_one_letter_code
_entity_poly.pdbx_strand_id
1 'polypeptide(L)'
;MPAWPGGECPDCGDYMPPNLITCQTCRALLNSDLQLGQVDIPEYVPLKEIAPEERETNRSSIISESPMATAVQVPLVPVKGIFVGCPGCQEELKIPEQYAYSRVQCNHCQQLFAMDKSMRQQPSVSCYVDCPHCQRRLRASVEYSNQNVACNHCGGALHMKYEP
;
A
#
# COMPACT_ATOMS: atom_id res chain seq x y z
N MET A 1 -4.57 -28.06 -17.88
CA MET A 1 -4.95 -29.38 -17.33
C MET A 1 -6.45 -29.51 -17.52
N PRO A 2 -6.98 -30.59 -18.13
CA PRO A 2 -8.41 -30.70 -18.31
C PRO A 2 -9.07 -30.85 -16.93
N ALA A 3 -9.88 -29.86 -16.58
CA ALA A 3 -10.81 -29.94 -15.47
C ALA A 3 -11.74 -31.14 -15.64
N TRP A 4 -12.16 -31.78 -14.54
CA TRP A 4 -13.20 -32.81 -14.59
C TRP A 4 -14.43 -32.25 -15.32
N PRO A 5 -14.98 -32.94 -16.34
CA PRO A 5 -16.10 -32.44 -17.13
C PRO A 5 -17.45 -32.49 -16.37
N GLY A 6 -17.48 -33.11 -15.19
CA GLY A 6 -18.70 -33.44 -14.45
C GLY A 6 -19.14 -34.88 -14.74
N GLY A 7 -19.70 -35.55 -13.73
CA GLY A 7 -20.12 -36.96 -13.86
C GLY A 7 -19.97 -37.75 -12.56
N GLU A 8 -20.31 -39.03 -12.60
CA GLU A 8 -20.20 -39.95 -11.46
C GLU A 8 -18.74 -40.22 -11.07
N CYS A 9 -18.47 -40.25 -9.77
CA CYS A 9 -17.16 -40.63 -9.25
C CYS A 9 -16.91 -42.12 -9.53
N PRO A 10 -15.75 -42.51 -10.09
CA PRO A 10 -15.46 -43.90 -10.42
C PRO A 10 -15.30 -44.82 -9.19
N ASP A 11 -15.17 -44.25 -7.99
CA ASP A 11 -14.91 -44.99 -6.76
C ASP A 11 -16.17 -45.17 -5.90
N CYS A 12 -16.95 -44.10 -5.68
CA CYS A 12 -18.15 -44.14 -4.85
C CYS A 12 -19.48 -44.01 -5.62
N GLY A 13 -19.45 -43.66 -6.91
CA GLY A 13 -20.65 -43.52 -7.75
C GLY A 13 -21.44 -42.22 -7.56
N ASP A 14 -21.07 -41.35 -6.61
CA ASP A 14 -21.73 -40.06 -6.43
C ASP A 14 -21.43 -39.08 -7.58
N TYR A 15 -22.42 -38.27 -7.93
CA TYR A 15 -22.27 -37.24 -8.96
C TYR A 15 -21.37 -36.08 -8.51
N MET A 16 -20.29 -35.84 -9.24
CA MET A 16 -19.35 -34.75 -9.02
C MET A 16 -19.51 -33.66 -10.10
N PRO A 17 -19.65 -32.37 -9.70
CA PRO A 17 -19.75 -31.26 -10.64
C PRO A 17 -18.44 -31.01 -11.41
N PRO A 18 -18.49 -30.28 -12.54
CA PRO A 18 -17.30 -29.96 -13.32
C PRO A 18 -16.27 -29.12 -12.55
N ASN A 19 -15.02 -29.13 -13.00
CA ASN A 19 -13.88 -28.40 -12.43
C ASN A 19 -13.43 -28.86 -11.04
N LEU A 20 -13.74 -30.08 -10.65
CA LEU A 20 -13.18 -30.72 -9.47
C LEU A 20 -11.95 -31.59 -9.79
N ILE A 21 -11.12 -31.80 -8.77
CA ILE A 21 -9.93 -32.67 -8.83
C ILE A 21 -10.17 -33.94 -8.00
N THR A 22 -10.86 -33.79 -6.86
CA THR A 22 -11.19 -34.88 -5.93
C THR A 22 -12.69 -35.00 -5.73
N CYS A 23 -13.15 -36.21 -5.44
CA CYS A 23 -14.52 -36.48 -5.04
C CYS A 23 -14.83 -35.80 -3.69
N GLN A 24 -15.99 -35.17 -3.56
CA GLN A 24 -16.42 -34.56 -2.31
C GLN A 24 -16.87 -35.58 -1.25
N THR A 25 -17.31 -36.77 -1.66
CA THR A 25 -17.76 -37.83 -0.74
C THR A 25 -16.59 -38.68 -0.25
N CYS A 26 -15.85 -39.33 -1.16
CA CYS A 26 -14.81 -40.29 -0.80
C CYS A 26 -13.37 -39.76 -0.92
N ARG A 27 -13.18 -38.53 -1.42
CA ARG A 27 -11.86 -37.91 -1.65
C ARG A 27 -10.96 -38.60 -2.67
N ALA A 28 -11.47 -39.58 -3.42
CA ALA A 28 -10.76 -40.19 -4.54
C ALA A 28 -10.42 -39.15 -5.62
N LEU A 29 -9.30 -39.32 -6.32
CA LEU A 29 -8.95 -38.49 -7.47
C LEU A 29 -9.90 -38.79 -8.62
N LEU A 30 -10.55 -37.75 -9.16
CA LEU A 30 -11.51 -37.90 -10.26
C LEU A 30 -10.81 -38.10 -11.59
N ASN A 31 -9.56 -37.67 -11.71
CA ASN A 31 -8.72 -37.94 -12.87
C ASN A 31 -7.61 -38.92 -12.51
N SER A 32 -7.62 -40.10 -13.13
CA SER A 32 -6.65 -41.17 -12.91
C SER A 32 -5.26 -40.86 -13.48
N ASP A 33 -5.13 -39.87 -14.37
CA ASP A 33 -3.84 -39.35 -14.83
C ASP A 33 -3.14 -38.46 -13.78
N LEU A 34 -3.84 -38.08 -12.70
CA LEU A 34 -3.25 -37.36 -11.58
C LEU A 34 -2.66 -38.34 -10.57
N GLN A 35 -1.42 -38.09 -10.17
CA GLN A 35 -0.77 -38.79 -9.07
C GLN A 35 -0.59 -37.83 -7.91
N LEU A 36 -0.78 -38.32 -6.68
CA LEU A 36 -0.42 -37.56 -5.49
C LEU A 36 1.10 -37.40 -5.47
N GLY A 37 1.58 -36.21 -5.78
CA GLY A 37 2.99 -35.88 -5.64
C GLY A 37 3.38 -35.88 -4.16
N GLN A 38 4.28 -36.77 -3.77
CA GLN A 38 4.95 -36.68 -2.49
C GLN A 38 6.10 -35.68 -2.63
N VAL A 39 6.08 -34.62 -1.83
CA VAL A 39 7.20 -33.68 -1.72
C VAL A 39 8.03 -34.11 -0.53
N ASP A 40 9.32 -34.36 -0.74
CA ASP A 40 10.25 -34.66 0.34
C ASP A 40 10.54 -33.36 1.10
N ILE A 41 10.22 -33.34 2.39
CA ILE A 41 10.45 -32.19 3.25
C ILE A 41 11.91 -32.29 3.71
N PRO A 42 12.79 -31.32 3.37
CA PRO A 42 14.19 -31.39 3.76
C PRO A 42 14.35 -31.38 5.28
N GLU A 43 15.42 -31.99 5.77
CA GLU A 43 15.74 -32.01 7.19
C GLU A 43 15.88 -30.58 7.73
N TYR A 44 15.26 -30.33 8.88
CA TYR A 44 15.31 -29.04 9.54
C TYR A 44 16.73 -28.76 10.06
N VAL A 45 17.33 -27.67 9.57
CA VAL A 45 18.62 -27.17 10.07
C VAL A 45 18.37 -26.06 11.09
N PRO A 46 18.59 -26.29 12.40
CA PRO A 46 18.46 -25.23 13.40
C PRO A 46 19.50 -24.14 13.14
N LEU A 47 19.03 -22.91 13.05
CA LEU A 47 19.91 -21.76 12.95
C LEU A 47 20.63 -21.55 14.29
N LYS A 48 21.92 -21.20 14.22
CA LYS A 48 22.72 -20.87 15.42
C LYS A 48 22.18 -19.58 16.05
N GLU A 49 21.79 -19.65 17.33
CA GLU A 49 21.47 -18.45 18.11
C GLU A 49 22.73 -17.58 18.24
N ILE A 50 22.61 -16.31 17.86
CA ILE A 50 23.64 -15.31 18.08
C ILE A 50 23.67 -14.93 19.57
N ALA A 51 24.79 -15.22 20.24
CA ALA A 51 25.02 -14.74 21.59
C ALA A 51 25.15 -13.19 21.57
N PRO A 52 24.61 -12.47 22.58
CA PRO A 52 24.66 -11.01 22.63
C PRO A 52 26.07 -10.42 22.81
N GLU A 53 27.10 -11.24 23.06
CA GLU A 53 28.46 -10.79 23.44
C GLU A 53 29.38 -10.38 22.27
N GLU A 54 28.96 -10.55 21.01
CA GLU A 54 29.83 -10.27 19.85
C GLU A 54 29.48 -8.96 19.12
N ARG A 55 28.78 -8.04 19.80
CA ARG A 55 28.43 -6.72 19.22
C ARG A 55 29.45 -5.62 19.50
N GLU A 56 30.42 -5.83 20.39
CA GLU A 56 31.26 -4.73 20.89
C GLU A 56 32.70 -4.67 20.37
N THR A 57 33.23 -5.69 19.68
CA THR A 57 34.67 -5.69 19.33
C THR A 57 34.99 -5.33 17.87
N ASN A 58 34.00 -5.23 16.98
CA ASN A 58 34.26 -4.84 15.58
C ASN A 58 33.76 -3.42 15.26
N ARG A 59 34.20 -2.43 16.04
CA ARG A 59 33.98 -1.00 15.74
C ARG A 59 35.25 -0.23 15.37
N SER A 60 36.44 -0.82 15.46
CA SER A 60 37.69 -0.05 15.32
C SER A 60 38.62 -0.43 14.17
N SER A 61 38.39 -1.52 13.44
CA SER A 61 39.31 -1.92 12.36
C SER A 61 38.59 -2.66 11.24
N ILE A 62 37.94 -1.94 10.32
CA ILE A 62 37.95 -2.15 8.85
C ILE A 62 37.18 -0.96 8.28
N ILE A 63 37.92 0.12 8.08
CA ILE A 63 37.71 1.06 6.99
C ILE A 63 38.52 0.46 5.84
N SER A 64 37.85 -0.20 4.90
CA SER A 64 38.28 -0.40 3.52
C SER A 64 37.08 -0.93 2.73
N GLU A 65 36.33 0.04 2.19
CA GLU A 65 35.54 -0.06 0.97
C GLU A 65 34.36 -1.05 0.96
N SER A 66 33.41 -0.87 1.87
CA SER A 66 32.02 -1.20 1.54
C SER A 66 31.33 0.04 0.94
N PRO A 67 30.66 -0.05 -0.23
CA PRO A 67 29.92 1.06 -0.76
C PRO A 67 28.84 1.42 0.25
N MET A 68 28.82 2.70 0.59
CA MET A 68 27.89 3.32 1.51
C MET A 68 26.48 2.76 1.26
N ALA A 69 25.90 2.08 2.25
CA ALA A 69 24.45 1.99 2.35
C ALA A 69 23.98 3.43 2.56
N THR A 70 23.83 4.16 1.45
CA THR A 70 23.20 5.45 1.39
C THR A 70 21.87 5.27 2.07
N ALA A 71 21.73 5.81 3.29
CA ALA A 71 20.43 6.09 3.84
C ALA A 71 19.73 6.91 2.77
N VAL A 72 18.79 6.28 2.06
CA VAL A 72 18.01 6.94 1.02
C VAL A 72 17.22 8.01 1.76
N GLN A 73 17.74 9.23 1.76
CA GLN A 73 17.10 10.38 2.36
C GLN A 73 15.81 10.61 1.59
N VAL A 74 14.70 10.13 2.16
CA VAL A 74 13.38 10.37 1.58
C VAL A 74 13.09 11.86 1.75
N PRO A 75 12.93 12.63 0.65
CA PRO A 75 12.72 14.06 0.75
C PRO A 75 11.39 14.36 1.46
N LEU A 76 11.44 15.22 2.48
CA LEU A 76 10.26 15.75 3.14
C LEU A 76 9.61 16.79 2.23
N VAL A 77 8.33 16.63 1.94
CA VAL A 77 7.55 17.55 1.11
C VAL A 77 6.40 18.13 1.92
N PRO A 78 6.28 19.46 2.03
CA PRO A 78 5.14 20.08 2.71
C PRO A 78 3.88 19.99 1.86
N VAL A 79 2.74 19.75 2.50
CA VAL A 79 1.42 19.88 1.88
C VAL A 79 1.21 21.33 1.42
N LYS A 80 0.77 21.53 0.18
CA LYS A 80 0.55 22.88 -0.37
C LYS A 80 -0.89 23.35 -0.30
N GLY A 81 -1.81 22.47 0.07
CA GLY A 81 -3.23 22.75 0.17
C GLY A 81 -4.07 21.50 0.09
N ILE A 82 -5.39 21.72 0.10
CA ILE A 82 -6.40 20.68 0.20
C ILE A 82 -7.53 20.90 -0.81
N PHE A 83 -8.26 19.82 -1.06
CA PHE A 83 -9.50 19.82 -1.82
C PHE A 83 -10.65 19.57 -0.86
N VAL A 84 -11.61 20.50 -0.82
CA VAL A 84 -12.79 20.41 0.05
C VAL A 84 -14.05 20.58 -0.78
N GLY A 85 -15.14 19.93 -0.36
CA GLY A 85 -16.46 20.18 -0.95
C GLY A 85 -17.04 21.50 -0.46
N CYS A 86 -17.64 22.28 -1.36
CA CYS A 86 -18.39 23.47 -0.97
C CYS A 86 -19.64 23.08 -0.16
N PRO A 87 -19.96 23.73 0.98
CA PRO A 87 -21.20 23.46 1.71
C PRO A 87 -22.47 23.88 0.95
N GLY A 88 -22.35 24.72 -0.08
CA GLY A 88 -23.47 25.17 -0.91
C GLY A 88 -23.77 24.25 -2.10
N CYS A 89 -22.78 24.04 -2.97
CA CYS A 89 -22.95 23.25 -4.20
C CYS A 89 -22.31 21.86 -4.16
N GLN A 90 -21.59 21.51 -3.10
CA GLN A 90 -20.86 20.24 -2.94
C GLN A 90 -19.76 19.98 -3.97
N GLU A 91 -19.46 20.94 -4.84
CA GLU A 91 -18.35 20.82 -5.79
C GLU A 91 -16.99 20.93 -5.09
N GLU A 92 -16.00 20.24 -5.67
CA GLU A 92 -14.64 20.17 -5.16
C GLU A 92 -13.89 21.49 -5.44
N LEU A 93 -13.49 22.16 -4.37
CA LEU A 93 -12.71 23.38 -4.41
C LEU A 93 -11.28 23.11 -3.99
N LYS A 94 -10.33 23.57 -4.80
CA LYS A 94 -8.91 23.56 -4.46
C LYS A 94 -8.56 24.79 -3.63
N ILE A 95 -8.16 24.57 -2.38
CA ILE A 95 -7.80 25.63 -1.46
C ILE A 95 -6.32 25.52 -1.08
N PRO A 96 -5.50 26.50 -1.50
CA PRO A 96 -4.11 26.59 -1.07
C PRO A 96 -3.98 26.77 0.44
N GLU A 97 -2.89 26.28 1.02
CA GLU A 97 -2.62 26.38 2.46
C GLU A 97 -2.62 27.83 2.97
N GLN A 98 -2.22 28.80 2.16
CA GLN A 98 -2.24 30.22 2.54
C GLN A 98 -3.64 30.76 2.91
N TYR A 99 -4.71 30.09 2.47
CA TYR A 99 -6.09 30.44 2.79
C TYR A 99 -6.70 29.56 3.90
N ALA A 100 -5.85 28.83 4.63
CA ALA A 100 -6.20 27.88 5.69
C ALA A 100 -7.17 28.39 6.74
N TYR A 101 -7.14 29.70 6.99
CA TYR A 101 -7.82 30.37 8.09
C TYR A 101 -8.59 31.61 7.59
N SER A 102 -8.86 31.66 6.28
CA SER A 102 -9.56 32.76 5.64
C SER A 102 -10.96 32.34 5.23
N ARG A 103 -11.83 33.34 5.04
CA ARG A 103 -13.09 33.14 4.34
C ARG A 103 -12.79 32.96 2.86
N VAL A 104 -13.21 31.82 2.32
CA VAL A 104 -13.06 31.50 0.91
C VAL A 104 -14.41 31.59 0.23
N GLN A 105 -14.40 32.04 -1.02
CA GLN A 105 -15.59 32.08 -1.86
C GLN A 105 -15.53 30.92 -2.85
N CYS A 106 -16.62 30.17 -2.96
CA CYS A 106 -16.74 29.14 -3.97
C CYS A 106 -16.84 29.76 -5.38
N ASN A 107 -16.02 29.32 -6.34
CA ASN A 107 -16.10 29.81 -7.72
C ASN A 107 -17.36 29.35 -8.47
N HIS A 108 -18.06 28.33 -7.97
CA HIS A 108 -19.23 27.76 -8.64
C HIS A 108 -20.53 28.42 -8.19
N CYS A 109 -20.79 28.46 -6.88
CA CYS A 109 -22.02 29.02 -6.32
C CYS A 109 -21.84 30.36 -5.62
N GLN A 110 -20.62 30.93 -5.60
CA GLN A 110 -20.28 32.20 -4.95
C GLN A 110 -20.51 32.24 -3.43
N GLN A 111 -20.82 31.10 -2.82
CA GLN A 111 -21.02 30.99 -1.37
C GLN A 111 -19.71 31.26 -0.63
N LEU A 112 -19.77 32.15 0.37
CA LEU A 112 -18.67 32.39 1.28
C LEU A 112 -18.78 31.48 2.51
N PHE A 113 -17.70 30.78 2.84
CA PHE A 113 -17.61 29.96 4.04
C PHE A 113 -16.24 30.10 4.70
N ALA A 114 -16.19 29.82 6.00
CA ALA A 114 -14.94 29.84 6.77
C ALA A 114 -14.24 28.49 6.63
N MET A 115 -12.92 28.52 6.43
CA MET A 115 -12.09 27.34 6.52
C MET A 115 -11.74 27.08 7.99
N ASP A 116 -12.41 26.09 8.59
CA ASP A 116 -12.15 25.65 9.95
C ASP A 116 -11.19 24.45 9.99
N LYS A 117 -10.46 24.30 11.11
CA LYS A 117 -9.57 23.16 11.34
C LYS A 117 -10.29 21.82 11.25
N SER A 118 -11.55 21.76 11.68
CA SER A 118 -12.38 20.56 11.63
C SER A 118 -12.62 20.06 10.21
N MET A 119 -12.78 20.97 9.24
CA MET A 119 -12.96 20.59 7.84
C MET A 119 -11.68 19.96 7.26
N ARG A 120 -10.50 20.35 7.76
CA ARG A 120 -9.20 19.82 7.29
C ARG A 120 -8.92 18.39 7.75
N GLN A 121 -9.50 17.99 8.88
CA GLN A 121 -9.26 16.67 9.49
C GLN A 121 -10.30 15.63 9.07
N GLN A 122 -11.22 15.98 8.16
CA GLN A 122 -12.18 15.01 7.66
C GLN A 122 -11.49 13.99 6.72
N PRO A 123 -11.78 12.69 6.86
CA PRO A 123 -11.16 11.64 6.06
C PRO A 123 -11.49 11.74 4.56
N SER A 124 -12.54 12.48 4.20
CA SER A 124 -12.92 12.75 2.80
C SER A 124 -12.08 13.85 2.13
N VAL A 125 -11.16 14.48 2.86
CA VAL A 125 -10.34 15.57 2.33
C VAL A 125 -9.05 15.02 1.74
N SER A 126 -8.82 15.35 0.47
CA SER A 126 -7.56 15.07 -0.20
C SER A 126 -6.65 16.28 -0.19
N CYS A 127 -5.36 16.08 0.01
CA CYS A 127 -4.32 17.09 -0.06
C CYS A 127 -3.51 16.98 -1.36
N TYR A 128 -2.72 18.01 -1.65
CA TYR A 128 -1.75 17.94 -2.75
C TYR A 128 -0.36 18.42 -2.35
N VAL A 129 0.65 17.75 -2.91
CA VAL A 129 2.07 18.05 -2.77
C VAL A 129 2.71 18.12 -4.14
N ASP A 130 3.80 18.86 -4.29
CA ASP A 130 4.61 18.83 -5.51
C ASP A 130 5.78 17.85 -5.31
N CYS A 131 5.94 16.92 -6.24
CA CYS A 131 7.01 15.92 -6.15
C CYS A 131 8.38 16.55 -6.44
N PRO A 132 9.40 16.39 -5.59
CA PRO A 132 10.75 16.93 -5.84
C PRO A 132 11.47 16.19 -6.97
N HIS A 133 11.05 14.96 -7.30
CA HIS A 133 11.66 14.14 -8.35
C HIS A 133 11.19 14.51 -9.75
N CYS A 134 9.87 14.71 -9.93
CA CYS A 134 9.28 14.96 -11.26
C CYS A 134 8.53 16.30 -11.37
N GLN A 135 8.48 17.10 -10.30
CA GLN A 135 7.81 18.40 -10.23
C GLN A 135 6.31 18.40 -10.55
N ARG A 136 5.71 17.20 -10.65
CA ARG A 136 4.27 17.04 -10.84
C ARG A 136 3.53 17.10 -9.51
N ARG A 137 2.31 17.62 -9.57
CA ARG A 137 1.41 17.68 -8.43
C ARG A 137 0.81 16.31 -8.15
N LEU A 138 1.06 15.79 -6.97
CA LEU A 138 0.48 14.56 -6.43
C LEU A 138 -0.76 14.90 -5.62
N ARG A 139 -1.81 14.10 -5.78
CA ARG A 139 -3.03 14.14 -4.96
C ARG A 139 -3.02 12.92 -4.04
N ALA A 140 -3.25 13.12 -2.74
CA ALA A 140 -3.30 12.05 -1.75
C ALA A 140 -4.43 12.31 -0.74
N SER A 141 -4.93 11.28 -0.06
CA SER A 141 -5.81 11.50 1.11
C SER A 141 -5.01 12.16 2.22
N VAL A 142 -5.64 13.04 3.02
CA VAL A 142 -5.01 13.63 4.21
C VAL A 142 -4.59 12.55 5.22
N GLU A 143 -5.17 11.35 5.16
CA GLU A 143 -4.77 10.20 5.98
C GLU A 143 -3.33 9.74 5.74
N TYR A 144 -2.79 9.97 4.54
CA TYR A 144 -1.39 9.70 4.21
C TYR A 144 -0.45 10.82 4.66
N SER A 145 -0.96 11.84 5.35
CA SER A 145 -0.11 12.87 5.96
C SER A 145 0.83 12.25 6.99
N ASN A 146 2.07 12.74 7.02
CA ASN A 146 3.17 12.23 7.86
C ASN A 146 3.56 10.77 7.57
N GLN A 147 3.28 10.28 6.36
CA GLN A 147 3.67 8.96 5.89
C GLN A 147 4.62 9.03 4.68
N ASN A 148 5.37 7.94 4.50
CA ASN A 148 6.16 7.71 3.29
C ASN A 148 5.23 7.23 2.18
N VAL A 149 5.19 7.97 1.07
CA VAL A 149 4.40 7.62 -0.11
C VAL A 149 5.26 7.62 -1.36
N ALA A 150 4.84 6.83 -2.35
CA ALA A 150 5.46 6.83 -3.67
C ALA A 150 4.73 7.82 -4.60
N CYS A 151 5.48 8.54 -5.42
CA CYS A 151 4.91 9.37 -6.46
C CYS A 151 4.28 8.50 -7.56
N ASN A 152 2.98 8.65 -7.84
CA ASN A 152 2.29 7.95 -8.94
C ASN A 152 2.84 8.28 -10.35
N HIS A 153 3.65 9.33 -10.51
CA HIS A 153 4.20 9.71 -11.81
C HIS A 153 5.61 9.19 -12.07
N CYS A 154 6.44 9.08 -11.03
CA CYS A 154 7.86 8.71 -11.19
C CYS A 154 8.33 7.60 -10.25
N GLY A 155 7.47 7.09 -9.36
CA GLY A 155 7.81 6.06 -8.37
C GLY A 155 8.74 6.52 -7.24
N GLY A 156 9.18 7.78 -7.26
CA GLY A 156 10.08 8.32 -6.23
C GLY A 156 9.42 8.33 -4.87
N ALA A 157 10.15 7.88 -3.83
CA ALA A 157 9.71 7.98 -2.45
C ALA A 157 9.78 9.43 -1.97
N LEU A 158 8.76 9.87 -1.24
CA LEU A 158 8.67 11.15 -0.56
C LEU A 158 7.94 10.99 0.77
N HIS A 159 8.25 11.84 1.73
CA HIS A 159 7.58 11.88 3.02
C HIS A 159 6.68 13.11 3.07
N MET A 160 5.37 12.93 3.13
CA MET A 160 4.45 14.07 3.17
C MET A 160 4.40 14.66 4.57
N LYS A 161 4.84 15.90 4.75
CA LYS A 161 4.76 16.61 6.04
C LYS A 161 3.51 17.50 6.04
N TYR A 162 2.63 17.29 7.01
CA TYR A 162 1.46 18.14 7.22
C TYR A 162 1.69 19.01 8.46
N GLU A 163 1.81 20.31 8.26
CA GLU A 163 1.95 21.28 9.33
C GLU A 163 0.57 21.93 9.58
N PRO A 164 -0.05 21.71 10.76
CA PRO A 164 -1.42 22.14 11.03
C PRO A 164 -1.59 23.65 11.16
#